data_AF-A0A9N8KSN5-F1
#
_entry.id   AF-A0A9N8KSN5-F1
#
_cell.length_a   1.000
_cell.length_b   1.000
_cell.length_c   1.000
_cell.angle_alpha   90.00
_cell.angle_beta   90.00
_cell.angle_gamma   90.00
#
_symmetry.space_group_name_H-M   'P 1'
#
loop_
_entity.id
_entity.type
_entity.pdbx_description
1 polymer ?
#
loop_
_entity_poly.entity_id
_entity_poly.type
_entity_poly.pdbx_seq_one_letter_code
_entity_poly.pdbx_strand_id
1 'polypeptide(L)'
;MTLAEFFSCSLLAFGAPLVMFSLTVANDPVRIIIMIAAAFGWLLSFLLSSLVWYAVVPLRSYLAFGMVFAVIFQEGFRYGMYLLLRKTEEGLKEISENHNIGSNKLEMAYVSGLGFGTMSGAFALVNVLADSVGPGTLGLHSGTEYFFVTSAAMTLCMILLNTFWSVIFFSGFDEKNYLKVGWVVLSHFFVSGLSLLNSRELYAATILPSYIVLLITAYVAFRSAGGSTAKLVQSFSSRS
;
A
#
# COMPACT_ATOMS: atom_id res chain seq x y z
N MET A 1 -17.79 2.25 24.65
CA MET A 1 -17.91 1.58 23.33
C MET A 1 -17.14 2.34 22.25
N THR A 2 -17.19 3.67 22.23
CA THR A 2 -16.55 4.54 21.21
C THR A 2 -15.02 4.43 21.15
N LEU A 3 -14.32 4.54 22.30
CA LEU A 3 -12.87 4.35 22.34
C LEU A 3 -12.46 2.94 21.91
N ALA A 4 -13.29 1.93 22.22
CA ALA A 4 -13.02 0.56 21.80
C ALA A 4 -13.12 0.42 20.28
N GLU A 5 -14.10 1.07 19.63
CA GLU A 5 -14.22 1.12 18.17
C GLU A 5 -13.04 1.84 17.52
N PHE A 6 -12.65 3.00 18.05
CA PHE A 6 -11.46 3.74 17.61
C PHE A 6 -10.19 2.88 17.66
N PHE A 7 -9.90 2.26 18.81
CA PHE A 7 -8.71 1.43 18.97
C PHE A 7 -8.77 0.17 18.11
N SER A 8 -9.94 -0.46 18.00
CA SER A 8 -10.12 -1.67 17.18
C SER A 8 -9.90 -1.37 15.70
N CYS A 9 -10.50 -0.30 15.17
CA CYS A 9 -10.34 0.10 13.78
C CYS A 9 -8.91 0.59 13.48
N SER A 10 -8.30 1.33 14.42
CA SER A 10 -6.90 1.76 14.30
C SER A 10 -5.94 0.59 14.25
N LEU A 11 -6.11 -0.40 15.14
CA LEU A 11 -5.27 -1.60 15.17
C LEU A 11 -5.55 -2.54 13.99
N LEU A 12 -6.79 -2.62 13.51
CA LEU A 12 -7.11 -3.35 12.29
C LEU A 12 -6.36 -2.77 11.09
N ALA A 13 -6.42 -1.44 10.90
CA ALA A 13 -5.81 -0.78 9.75
C ALA A 13 -4.28 -0.70 9.83
N PHE A 14 -3.75 -0.28 10.98
CA PHE A 14 -2.33 0.08 11.15
C PHE A 14 -1.54 -0.90 12.00
N GLY A 15 -2.17 -1.92 12.61
CA GLY A 15 -1.46 -2.90 13.44
C GLY A 15 -0.41 -3.69 12.68
N ALA A 16 -0.77 -4.30 11.55
CA ALA A 16 0.20 -5.03 10.73
C ALA A 16 1.30 -4.11 10.16
N PRO A 17 1.00 -2.95 9.56
CA PRO A 17 2.03 -1.98 9.13
C PRO A 17 2.96 -1.52 10.27
N LEU A 18 2.43 -1.34 11.48
CA LEU A 18 3.22 -0.97 12.66
C LEU A 18 4.19 -2.09 13.04
N VAL A 19 3.73 -3.34 13.09
CA VAL A 19 4.60 -4.50 13.37
C VAL A 19 5.68 -4.64 12.29
N MET A 20 5.30 -4.48 11.01
CA MET A 20 6.22 -4.49 9.89
C MET A 20 7.29 -3.41 10.04
N PHE A 21 6.89 -2.16 10.35
CA PHE A 21 7.82 -1.06 10.60
C PHE A 21 8.76 -1.36 11.78
N SER A 22 8.22 -1.72 12.93
CA SER A 22 9.00 -1.95 14.16
C SER A 22 10.01 -3.09 14.02
N LEU A 23 9.65 -4.18 13.33
CA LEU A 23 10.54 -5.34 13.19
C LEU A 23 11.55 -5.20 12.05
N THR A 24 11.19 -4.55 10.95
CA THR A 24 11.99 -4.59 9.71
C THR A 24 12.61 -3.25 9.30
N VAL A 25 12.03 -2.11 9.71
CA VAL A 25 12.46 -0.77 9.27
C VAL A 25 13.15 0.01 10.39
N ALA A 26 12.61 -0.04 11.61
CA ALA A 26 13.02 0.85 12.71
C ALA A 26 14.49 0.72 13.15
N ASN A 27 15.15 -0.41 12.85
CA ASN A 27 16.53 -0.68 13.26
C ASN A 27 17.59 -0.14 12.27
N ASP A 28 17.19 0.36 11.10
CA ASP A 28 18.11 0.84 10.07
C ASP A 28 17.68 2.23 9.57
N PRO A 29 18.50 3.28 9.80
CA PRO A 29 18.15 4.64 9.42
C PRO A 29 17.98 4.82 7.90
N VAL A 30 18.68 4.03 7.07
CA VAL A 30 18.54 4.10 5.61
C VAL A 30 17.14 3.65 5.20
N ARG A 31 16.60 2.61 5.84
CA ARG A 31 15.23 2.13 5.58
C ARG A 31 14.20 3.16 6.00
N ILE A 32 14.41 3.83 7.14
CA ILE A 32 13.53 4.92 7.59
C ILE A 32 13.51 6.06 6.56
N ILE A 33 14.68 6.49 6.06
CA ILE A 33 14.78 7.53 5.03
C ILE A 33 14.05 7.12 3.75
N ILE A 34 14.25 5.90 3.27
CA ILE A 34 13.57 5.37 2.08
C ILE A 34 12.04 5.36 2.28
N MET A 35 11.57 4.90 3.44
CA MET A 35 10.13 4.85 3.75
C MET A 35 9.50 6.25 3.75
N ILE A 36 10.17 7.23 4.36
CA ILE A 36 9.72 8.63 4.39
C ILE A 36 9.71 9.23 2.98
N ALA A 37 10.77 9.01 2.20
CA ALA A 37 10.85 9.48 0.81
C ALA A 37 9.72 8.88 -0.05
N ALA A 38 9.41 7.60 0.14
CA ALA A 38 8.32 6.93 -0.56
C ALA A 38 6.95 7.47 -0.14
N ALA A 39 6.71 7.70 1.16
CA ALA A 39 5.50 8.34 1.66
C ALA A 39 5.32 9.76 1.09
N PHE A 40 6.39 10.55 1.02
CA PHE A 40 6.38 11.86 0.37
C PHE A 40 6.08 11.77 -1.14
N GLY A 41 6.69 10.79 -1.83
CA GLY A 41 6.40 10.51 -3.25
C GLY A 41 4.93 10.18 -3.48
N TRP A 42 4.31 9.41 -2.59
CA TRP A 42 2.87 9.16 -2.64
C TRP A 42 2.05 10.44 -2.48
N LEU A 43 2.37 11.30 -1.50
CA LEU A 43 1.69 12.59 -1.30
C LEU A 43 1.78 13.48 -2.54
N LEU A 44 2.96 13.58 -3.15
CA LEU A 44 3.15 14.38 -4.35
C LEU A 44 2.36 13.81 -5.54
N SER A 45 2.29 12.48 -5.67
CA SER A 45 1.46 11.83 -6.70
C SER A 45 -0.03 12.16 -6.52
N PHE A 46 -0.51 12.15 -5.28
CA PHE A 46 -1.91 12.43 -4.97
C PHE A 46 -2.24 13.92 -5.13
N LEU A 47 -1.30 14.81 -4.80
CA LEU A 47 -1.41 16.24 -5.06
C LEU A 47 -1.54 16.55 -6.56
N LEU A 48 -0.69 15.95 -7.40
CA LEU A 48 -0.79 16.14 -8.85
C LEU A 48 -2.12 15.61 -9.40
N SER A 49 -2.56 14.45 -8.92
CA SER A 49 -3.87 13.91 -9.28
C SER A 49 -5.03 14.83 -8.87
N SER A 50 -4.96 15.45 -7.69
CA SER A 50 -6.01 16.35 -7.22
C SER A 50 -6.05 17.65 -8.02
N LEU A 51 -4.90 18.14 -8.51
CA LEU A 51 -4.82 19.25 -9.45
C LEU A 51 -5.50 18.92 -10.79
N VAL A 52 -5.32 17.71 -11.33
CA VAL A 52 -6.02 17.27 -12.55
C VAL A 52 -7.53 17.19 -12.32
N TRP A 53 -7.96 16.55 -11.22
CA TRP A 53 -9.37 16.50 -10.85
C TRP A 53 -9.96 17.91 -10.70
N TYR A 54 -9.23 18.83 -10.05
CA TYR A 54 -9.64 20.22 -9.93
C TYR A 54 -9.69 20.92 -11.29
N ALA A 55 -8.69 20.82 -12.16
CA ALA A 55 -8.69 21.52 -13.45
C ALA A 55 -9.88 21.11 -14.36
N VAL A 56 -10.31 19.84 -14.32
CA VAL A 56 -11.35 19.31 -15.22
C VAL A 56 -12.74 19.40 -14.58
N VAL A 57 -13.28 20.62 -14.52
CA VAL A 57 -14.58 20.94 -13.88
C VAL A 57 -15.73 20.00 -14.30
N PRO A 58 -15.96 19.69 -15.59
CA PRO A 58 -17.10 18.87 -16.00
C PRO A 58 -17.07 17.43 -15.48
N LEU A 59 -15.89 16.90 -15.14
CA LEU A 59 -15.71 15.51 -14.72
C LEU A 59 -15.52 15.35 -13.21
N ARG A 60 -15.55 16.44 -12.43
CA ARG A 60 -15.35 16.41 -10.98
C ARG A 60 -16.38 15.53 -10.24
N SER A 61 -17.61 15.45 -10.76
CA SER A 61 -18.69 14.64 -10.18
C SER A 61 -18.49 13.13 -10.35
N TYR A 62 -17.61 12.69 -11.25
CA TYR A 62 -17.36 11.28 -11.51
C TYR A 62 -16.15 10.83 -10.69
N LEU A 63 -16.39 10.14 -9.57
CA LEU A 63 -15.33 9.57 -8.72
C LEU A 63 -14.34 8.70 -9.50
N ALA A 64 -14.84 7.97 -10.50
CA ALA A 64 -14.02 7.15 -11.39
C ALA A 64 -12.96 7.96 -12.15
N PHE A 65 -13.28 9.19 -12.57
CA PHE A 65 -12.33 10.07 -13.24
C PHE A 65 -11.14 10.41 -12.33
N GLY A 66 -11.43 10.85 -11.10
CA GLY A 66 -10.38 11.14 -10.11
C GLY A 66 -9.56 9.90 -9.76
N MET A 67 -10.22 8.75 -9.57
CA MET A 67 -9.57 7.48 -9.27
C MET A 67 -8.59 7.07 -10.37
N VAL A 68 -8.96 7.19 -11.65
CA VAL A 68 -8.10 6.76 -12.77
C VAL A 68 -6.79 7.55 -12.79
N PHE A 69 -6.86 8.88 -12.70
CA PHE A 69 -5.65 9.71 -12.66
C PHE A 69 -4.84 9.47 -11.39
N ALA A 70 -5.49 9.27 -10.25
CA ALA A 70 -4.80 8.98 -8.99
C ALA A 70 -3.97 7.71 -9.09
N VAL A 71 -4.51 6.64 -9.68
CA VAL A 71 -3.77 5.39 -9.89
C VAL A 71 -2.61 5.61 -10.88
N ILE A 72 -2.82 6.31 -12.00
CA ILE A 72 -1.75 6.58 -12.99
C ILE A 72 -0.59 7.35 -12.35
N PHE A 73 -0.89 8.43 -11.63
CA PHE A 73 0.15 9.21 -10.95
C PHE A 73 0.85 8.39 -9.87
N GLN A 74 0.12 7.60 -9.07
CA GLN A 74 0.71 6.74 -8.04
C GLN A 74 1.67 5.70 -8.65
N GLU A 75 1.29 5.03 -9.73
CA GLU A 75 2.16 4.08 -10.44
C GLU A 75 3.36 4.77 -11.10
N GLY A 76 3.16 5.97 -11.66
CA GLY A 76 4.24 6.79 -12.20
C GLY A 76 5.27 7.20 -11.14
N PHE A 77 4.80 7.59 -9.95
CA PHE A 77 5.70 7.89 -8.82
C PHE A 77 6.36 6.64 -8.25
N ARG A 78 5.69 5.48 -8.24
CA ARG A 78 6.33 4.21 -7.87
C ARG A 78 7.49 3.89 -8.82
N TYR A 79 7.31 4.12 -10.12
CA TYR A 79 8.40 4.02 -11.10
C TYR A 79 9.52 5.05 -10.86
N GLY A 80 9.15 6.30 -10.55
CA GLY A 80 10.12 7.32 -10.15
C GLY A 80 10.95 6.92 -8.93
N MET A 81 10.32 6.34 -7.91
CA MET A 81 10.99 5.80 -6.72
C MET A 81 11.91 4.62 -7.06
N TYR A 82 11.50 3.73 -7.95
CA TYR A 82 12.36 2.66 -8.46
C TYR A 82 13.64 3.23 -9.09
N LEU A 83 13.51 4.21 -9.99
CA LEU A 83 14.66 4.85 -10.65
C LEU A 83 15.56 5.58 -9.64
N LEU A 84 14.96 6.32 -8.70
CA LEU A 84 15.67 7.02 -7.65
C LEU A 84 16.49 6.04 -6.81
N LEU A 85 15.87 4.96 -6.32
CA LEU A 85 16.54 3.99 -5.46
C LEU A 85 17.64 3.23 -6.20
N ARG A 86 17.45 2.91 -7.49
CA ARG A 86 18.51 2.31 -8.32
C ARG A 86 19.71 3.24 -8.50
N LYS A 87 19.46 4.53 -8.74
CA LYS A 87 20.51 5.55 -8.86
C LYS A 87 21.23 5.80 -7.53
N THR A 88 20.49 5.80 -6.42
CA THR A 88 21.06 5.97 -5.07
C THR A 88 21.86 4.74 -4.62
N GLU A 89 21.46 3.53 -5.04
CA GLU A 89 22.23 2.30 -4.77
C GLU A 89 23.66 2.37 -5.35
N GLU A 90 23.80 2.90 -6.56
CA GLU A 90 25.11 3.11 -7.20
C GLU A 90 25.95 4.14 -6.44
N GLY A 91 25.36 5.29 -6.10
CA GLY A 91 26.06 6.34 -5.35
C GLY A 91 26.42 5.95 -3.91
N LEU A 92 25.59 5.15 -3.23
CA LEU A 92 25.89 4.64 -1.89
C LEU A 92 27.01 3.59 -1.92
N LYS A 93 27.08 2.76 -2.96
CA LYS A 93 28.15 1.76 -3.11
C LYS A 93 29.52 2.38 -3.40
N GLU A 94 29.56 3.53 -4.06
CA GLU A 94 30.81 4.25 -4.35
C GLU A 94 31.37 4.96 -3.11
N ILE A 95 30.49 5.45 -2.22
CA ILE A 95 30.86 6.27 -1.06
C ILE A 95 30.96 5.43 0.24
N SER A 96 30.34 4.26 0.31
CA SER A 96 30.32 3.45 1.53
C SER A 96 31.45 2.43 1.62
N GLU A 97 32.18 2.45 2.74
CA GLU A 97 33.13 1.40 3.13
C GLU A 97 32.42 0.07 3.47
N ASN A 98 31.10 0.09 3.71
CA ASN A 98 30.28 -1.08 4.00
C ASN A 98 29.59 -1.59 2.72
N HIS A 99 30.20 -2.54 2.02
CA HIS A 99 29.66 -3.16 0.80
C HIS A 99 28.29 -3.85 0.95
N ASN A 100 27.76 -4.00 2.17
CA ASN A 100 26.45 -4.60 2.43
C ASN A 100 25.28 -3.59 2.44
N ILE A 101 25.56 -2.27 2.43
CA ILE A 101 24.50 -1.24 2.38
C ILE A 101 23.78 -1.32 1.03
N GLY A 102 22.47 -1.55 1.06
CA GLY A 102 21.64 -1.71 -0.15
C GLY A 102 21.80 -3.06 -0.86
N SER A 103 22.42 -4.06 -0.22
CA SER A 103 22.65 -5.38 -0.84
C SER A 103 21.36 -6.11 -1.25
N ASN A 104 20.24 -5.84 -0.57
CA ASN A 104 18.96 -6.48 -0.88
C ASN A 104 17.98 -5.51 -1.56
N LYS A 105 18.05 -5.49 -2.90
CA LYS A 105 17.19 -4.66 -3.77
C LYS A 105 15.69 -4.78 -3.47
N LEU A 106 15.25 -5.97 -3.08
CA LEU A 106 13.86 -6.27 -2.75
C LEU A 106 13.46 -5.75 -1.37
N GLU A 107 14.40 -5.63 -0.45
CA GLU A 107 14.17 -5.00 0.85
C GLU A 107 13.87 -3.50 0.67
N MET A 108 14.64 -2.81 -0.18
CA MET A 108 14.36 -1.41 -0.53
C MET A 108 12.97 -1.25 -1.19
N ALA A 109 12.59 -2.19 -2.06
CA ALA A 109 11.28 -2.21 -2.70
C ALA A 109 10.15 -2.38 -1.67
N TYR A 110 10.33 -3.31 -0.73
CA TYR A 110 9.41 -3.57 0.38
C TYR A 110 9.24 -2.32 1.27
N VAL A 111 10.34 -1.69 1.68
CA VAL A 111 10.32 -0.50 2.54
C VAL A 111 9.63 0.68 1.81
N SER A 112 9.93 0.86 0.53
CA SER A 112 9.27 1.87 -0.31
C SER A 112 7.76 1.61 -0.42
N GLY A 113 7.36 0.37 -0.64
CA GLY A 113 5.96 -0.03 -0.68
C GLY A 113 5.22 0.17 0.63
N LEU A 114 5.85 -0.14 1.76
CA LEU A 114 5.28 0.09 3.09
C LEU A 114 5.08 1.59 3.36
N GLY A 115 6.01 2.44 2.93
CA GLY A 115 5.87 3.90 3.00
C GLY A 115 4.70 4.43 2.15
N PHE A 116 4.62 3.99 0.89
CA PHE A 116 3.50 4.28 -0.01
C PHE A 116 2.15 3.87 0.60
N GLY A 117 2.07 2.63 1.07
CA GLY A 117 0.87 2.06 1.65
C GLY A 117 0.45 2.81 2.91
N THR A 118 1.37 3.00 3.86
CA THR A 118 1.08 3.66 5.14
C THR A 118 0.54 5.06 4.95
N MET A 119 1.16 5.85 4.05
CA MET A 119 0.70 7.22 3.78
C MET A 119 -0.68 7.22 3.10
N SER A 120 -0.90 6.31 2.13
CA SER A 120 -2.22 6.11 1.51
C SER A 120 -3.29 5.77 2.55
N GLY A 121 -2.98 4.84 3.46
CA GLY A 121 -3.88 4.45 4.52
C GLY A 121 -4.16 5.57 5.52
N ALA A 122 -3.15 6.35 5.89
CA ALA A 122 -3.31 7.51 6.76
C ALA A 122 -4.26 8.53 6.13
N PHE A 123 -4.06 8.84 4.84
CA PHE A 123 -4.91 9.77 4.11
C PHE A 123 -6.37 9.28 3.97
N ALA A 124 -6.56 7.96 3.82
CA ALA A 124 -7.88 7.37 3.69
C ALA A 124 -8.67 7.29 5.01
N LEU A 125 -8.00 7.08 6.15
CA LEU A 125 -8.66 6.62 7.37
C LEU A 125 -8.54 7.55 8.59
N VAL A 126 -7.50 8.39 8.69
CA VAL A 126 -7.26 9.17 9.93
C VAL A 126 -8.42 10.09 10.29
N ASN A 127 -9.00 10.78 9.31
CA ASN A 127 -10.17 11.64 9.55
C ASN A 127 -11.40 10.81 9.96
N VAL A 128 -11.62 9.66 9.32
CA VAL A 128 -12.71 8.74 9.66
C VAL A 128 -12.54 8.18 11.07
N LEU A 129 -11.32 7.85 11.48
CA LEU A 129 -11.04 7.40 12.85
C LEU A 129 -11.28 8.51 13.87
N ALA A 130 -10.94 9.75 13.56
CA ALA A 130 -11.22 10.88 14.45
C ALA A 130 -12.74 11.00 14.74
N ASP A 131 -13.58 10.80 13.72
CA ASP A 131 -15.04 10.83 13.86
C ASP A 131 -15.58 9.66 14.71
N SER A 132 -14.92 8.50 14.70
CA SER A 132 -15.33 7.31 15.49
C SER A 132 -15.20 7.46 17.02
N VAL A 133 -14.53 8.53 17.50
CA VAL A 133 -14.40 8.79 18.95
C VAL A 133 -15.73 9.28 19.56
N GLY A 134 -16.60 9.86 18.73
CA GLY A 134 -17.91 10.38 19.15
C GLY A 134 -18.88 9.28 19.63
N PRO A 135 -19.93 9.64 20.39
CA PRO A 135 -20.91 8.69 20.95
C PRO A 135 -21.81 8.01 19.91
N GLY A 136 -21.81 8.45 18.65
CA GLY A 136 -22.66 7.93 17.59
C GLY A 136 -21.90 7.10 16.56
N THR A 137 -22.57 6.09 16.01
CA THR A 137 -22.13 5.35 14.82
C THR A 137 -22.92 5.81 13.59
N LEU A 138 -22.47 5.42 12.39
CA LEU A 138 -23.17 5.72 11.14
C LEU A 138 -24.44 4.87 10.99
N GLY A 139 -25.42 5.40 10.24
CA GLY A 139 -26.69 4.71 9.98
C GLY A 139 -27.97 5.43 10.43
N LEU A 140 -27.89 6.64 10.97
CA LEU A 140 -29.09 7.42 11.35
C LEU A 140 -29.86 7.96 10.13
N HIS A 141 -29.14 8.50 9.14
CA HIS A 141 -29.72 9.05 7.90
C HIS A 141 -29.36 8.23 6.66
N SER A 142 -28.14 7.70 6.62
CA SER A 142 -27.59 6.87 5.54
C SER A 142 -26.33 6.14 6.02
N GLY A 143 -25.86 5.16 5.25
CA GLY A 143 -24.74 4.32 5.64
C GLY A 143 -25.13 3.19 6.59
N THR A 144 -24.14 2.41 7.00
CA THR A 144 -24.33 1.28 7.90
C THR A 144 -23.40 1.39 9.10
N GLU A 145 -23.75 0.71 10.19
CA GLU A 145 -22.90 0.56 11.38
C GLU A 145 -21.53 -0.08 11.04
N TYR A 146 -21.41 -0.80 9.93
CA TYR A 146 -20.18 -1.47 9.49
C TYR A 146 -19.17 -0.54 8.80
N PHE A 147 -19.49 0.75 8.62
CA PHE A 147 -18.65 1.68 7.86
C PHE A 147 -17.23 1.80 8.41
N PHE A 148 -17.07 1.95 9.74
CA PHE A 148 -15.75 2.12 10.34
C PHE A 148 -14.88 0.88 10.18
N VAL A 149 -15.43 -0.30 10.49
CA VAL A 149 -14.73 -1.58 10.36
C VAL A 149 -14.39 -1.89 8.89
N THR A 150 -15.32 -1.62 7.98
CA THR A 150 -15.11 -1.83 6.54
C THR A 150 -14.02 -0.90 5.99
N SER A 151 -14.06 0.39 6.40
CA SER A 151 -13.05 1.37 6.01
C SER A 151 -11.67 0.94 6.52
N ALA A 152 -11.57 0.53 7.78
CA ALA A 152 -10.32 0.06 8.35
C ALA A 152 -9.79 -1.22 7.68
N ALA A 153 -10.66 -2.17 7.34
CA ALA A 153 -10.29 -3.40 6.63
C ALA A 153 -9.78 -3.10 5.21
N MET A 154 -10.47 -2.21 4.49
CA MET A 154 -10.06 -1.79 3.16
C MET A 154 -8.74 -1.01 3.20
N THR A 155 -8.54 -0.18 4.23
CA THR A 155 -7.27 0.52 4.46
C THR A 155 -6.12 -0.46 4.68
N LEU A 156 -6.26 -1.46 5.56
CA LEU A 156 -5.25 -2.51 5.73
C LEU A 156 -4.94 -3.19 4.40
N CYS A 157 -5.99 -3.57 3.66
CA CYS A 157 -5.87 -4.22 2.35
C CYS A 157 -5.03 -3.37 1.39
N MET A 158 -5.31 -2.07 1.27
CA MET A 158 -4.56 -1.15 0.41
C MET A 158 -3.13 -0.91 0.88
N ILE A 159 -2.86 -0.87 2.20
CA ILE A 159 -1.50 -0.73 2.72
C ILE A 159 -0.65 -1.95 2.34
N LEU A 160 -1.18 -3.15 2.56
CA LEU A 160 -0.48 -4.40 2.24
C LEU A 160 -0.32 -4.59 0.73
N LEU A 161 -1.35 -4.28 -0.06
CA LEU A 161 -1.27 -4.31 -1.51
C LEU A 161 -0.20 -3.36 -2.03
N ASN A 162 -0.11 -2.11 -1.55
CA ASN A 162 0.97 -1.20 -1.93
C ASN A 162 2.36 -1.74 -1.57
N THR A 163 2.47 -2.41 -0.43
CA THR A 163 3.72 -3.05 -0.02
C THR A 163 4.12 -4.15 -1.00
N PHE A 164 3.21 -5.07 -1.33
CA PHE A 164 3.49 -6.19 -2.24
C PHE A 164 3.63 -5.74 -3.69
N TRP A 165 2.84 -4.77 -4.14
CA TRP A 165 2.94 -4.18 -5.46
C TRP A 165 4.32 -3.59 -5.69
N SER A 166 4.90 -2.83 -4.74
CA SER A 166 6.25 -2.31 -4.90
C SER A 166 7.30 -3.41 -5.02
N VAL A 167 7.20 -4.49 -4.24
CA VAL A 167 8.11 -5.64 -4.35
C VAL A 167 8.03 -6.28 -5.75
N ILE A 168 6.82 -6.55 -6.24
CA ILE A 168 6.59 -7.16 -7.55
C ILE A 168 7.02 -6.22 -8.67
N PHE A 169 6.73 -4.92 -8.53
CA PHE A 169 7.03 -3.91 -9.52
C PHE A 169 8.55 -3.77 -9.71
N PHE A 170 9.30 -3.65 -8.62
CA PHE A 170 10.77 -3.53 -8.66
C PHE A 170 11.40 -4.81 -9.23
N SER A 171 10.97 -5.99 -8.77
CA SER A 171 11.39 -7.28 -9.33
C SER A 171 11.06 -7.39 -10.83
N GLY A 172 9.88 -6.91 -11.25
CA GLY A 172 9.46 -6.90 -12.65
C GLY A 172 10.39 -6.09 -13.55
N PHE A 173 10.83 -4.90 -13.11
CA PHE A 173 11.80 -4.10 -13.85
C PHE A 173 13.20 -4.70 -13.83
N ASP A 174 13.66 -5.22 -12.68
CA ASP A 174 14.99 -5.84 -12.56
C ASP A 174 15.13 -7.08 -13.47
N GLU A 175 14.09 -7.91 -13.53
CA GLU A 175 14.05 -9.14 -14.32
C GLU A 175 13.61 -8.91 -15.77
N LYS A 176 13.25 -7.66 -16.14
CA LYS A 176 12.62 -7.31 -17.43
C LYS A 176 11.33 -8.09 -17.72
N ASN A 177 10.63 -8.54 -16.67
CA ASN A 177 9.36 -9.23 -16.79
C ASN A 177 8.20 -8.25 -16.67
N TYR A 178 7.79 -7.69 -17.80
CA TYR A 178 6.71 -6.70 -17.87
C TYR A 178 5.33 -7.26 -17.51
N LEU A 179 5.13 -8.59 -17.46
CA LEU A 179 3.89 -9.18 -16.97
C LEU A 179 3.68 -8.90 -15.48
N LYS A 180 4.76 -8.88 -14.69
CA LYS A 180 4.71 -8.50 -13.25
C LYS A 180 4.26 -7.06 -13.09
N VAL A 181 4.80 -6.15 -13.91
CA VAL A 181 4.44 -4.73 -13.91
C VAL A 181 2.98 -4.55 -14.33
N GLY A 182 2.56 -5.23 -15.41
CA GLY A 182 1.17 -5.24 -15.85
C GLY A 182 0.21 -5.74 -14.77
N TRP A 183 0.55 -6.82 -14.06
CA TRP A 183 -0.24 -7.32 -12.93
C TRP A 183 -0.44 -6.26 -11.85
N VAL A 184 0.63 -5.56 -11.47
CA VAL A 184 0.58 -4.50 -10.44
C VAL A 184 -0.37 -3.39 -10.85
N VAL A 185 -0.20 -2.83 -12.05
CA VAL A 185 -1.03 -1.71 -12.52
C VAL A 185 -2.49 -2.14 -12.66
N LEU A 186 -2.75 -3.29 -13.28
CA LEU A 186 -4.11 -3.80 -13.49
C LEU A 186 -4.81 -4.14 -12.16
N SER A 187 -4.12 -4.79 -11.23
CA SER A 187 -4.70 -5.11 -9.91
C SER A 187 -4.93 -3.86 -9.07
N HIS A 188 -4.08 -2.83 -9.19
CA HIS A 188 -4.32 -1.54 -8.53
C HIS A 188 -5.58 -0.86 -9.08
N PHE A 189 -5.74 -0.76 -10.40
CA PHE A 189 -6.99 -0.27 -11.00
C PHE A 189 -8.20 -1.10 -10.58
N PHE A 190 -8.07 -2.42 -10.55
CA PHE A 190 -9.16 -3.31 -10.20
C PHE A 190 -9.63 -3.10 -8.76
N VAL A 191 -8.72 -3.10 -7.78
CA VAL A 191 -9.06 -2.90 -6.37
C VAL A 191 -9.57 -1.48 -6.10
N SER A 192 -8.98 -0.46 -6.73
CA SER A 192 -9.49 0.91 -6.65
C SER A 192 -10.86 1.05 -7.30
N GLY A 193 -11.12 0.33 -8.40
CA GLY A 193 -12.44 0.25 -9.05
C GLY A 193 -13.50 -0.43 -8.18
N LEU A 194 -13.15 -1.54 -7.51
CA LEU A 194 -14.02 -2.20 -6.55
C LEU A 194 -14.42 -1.24 -5.42
N SER A 195 -13.50 -0.39 -4.95
CA SER A 195 -13.80 0.58 -3.88
C SER A 195 -14.94 1.54 -4.23
N LEU A 196 -15.20 1.81 -5.51
CA LEU A 196 -16.32 2.65 -5.94
C LEU A 196 -17.69 2.03 -5.60
N LEU A 197 -17.78 0.71 -5.48
CA LEU A 197 -19.00 0.01 -5.09
C LEU A 197 -19.41 0.29 -3.64
N ASN A 198 -18.47 0.78 -2.80
CA ASN A 198 -18.77 1.19 -1.43
C ASN A 198 -19.73 2.39 -1.38
N SER A 199 -19.81 3.20 -2.45
CA SER A 199 -20.81 4.27 -2.56
C SER A 199 -22.26 3.75 -2.60
N ARG A 200 -22.44 2.47 -2.94
CA ARG A 200 -23.73 1.77 -2.97
C ARG A 200 -23.89 0.80 -1.80
N GLU A 201 -23.04 0.91 -0.77
CA GLU A 201 -23.05 0.08 0.43
C GLU A 201 -22.82 -1.43 0.16
N LEU A 202 -22.27 -1.77 -1.00
CA LEU A 202 -21.97 -3.15 -1.40
C LEU A 202 -20.63 -3.64 -0.82
N TYR A 203 -20.47 -3.56 0.50
CA TYR A 203 -19.18 -3.80 1.17
C TYR A 203 -18.62 -5.20 0.96
N ALA A 204 -19.46 -6.23 0.98
CA ALA A 204 -19.03 -7.62 0.76
C ALA A 204 -18.46 -7.83 -0.65
N ALA A 205 -19.05 -7.15 -1.67
CA ALA A 205 -18.60 -7.21 -3.04
C ALA A 205 -17.28 -6.45 -3.28
N THR A 206 -16.90 -5.56 -2.36
CA THR A 206 -15.60 -4.89 -2.36
C THR A 206 -14.56 -5.67 -1.57
N ILE A 207 -14.83 -5.96 -0.29
CA ILE A 207 -13.85 -6.54 0.63
C ILE A 207 -13.41 -7.92 0.17
N LEU A 208 -14.35 -8.84 -0.14
CA LEU A 208 -13.99 -10.23 -0.44
C LEU A 208 -13.09 -10.31 -1.67
N PRO A 209 -13.43 -9.69 -2.83
CA PRO A 209 -12.54 -9.72 -3.98
C PRO A 209 -11.21 -8.98 -3.74
N SER A 210 -11.20 -7.86 -3.01
CA SER A 210 -9.96 -7.15 -2.68
C SER A 210 -9.00 -8.00 -1.84
N TYR A 211 -9.52 -8.75 -0.87
CA TYR A 211 -8.70 -9.67 -0.06
C TYR A 211 -8.24 -10.90 -0.85
N ILE A 212 -9.02 -11.39 -1.80
CA ILE A 212 -8.56 -12.45 -2.73
C ILE A 212 -7.37 -11.92 -3.55
N VAL A 213 -7.48 -10.71 -4.11
CA VAL A 213 -6.38 -10.06 -4.85
C VAL A 213 -5.16 -9.84 -3.95
N LEU A 214 -5.37 -9.46 -2.68
CA LEU A 214 -4.31 -9.33 -1.69
C LEU A 214 -3.57 -10.66 -1.49
N LEU A 215 -4.28 -11.77 -1.28
CA LEU A 215 -3.66 -13.09 -1.08
C LEU A 215 -2.88 -13.55 -2.31
N ILE A 216 -3.44 -13.35 -3.52
CA ILE A 216 -2.76 -13.67 -4.78
C ILE A 216 -1.50 -12.82 -4.91
N THR A 217 -1.60 -11.50 -4.67
CA THR A 217 -0.48 -10.57 -4.78
C THR A 217 0.59 -10.87 -3.73
N ALA A 218 0.21 -11.24 -2.50
CA ALA A 218 1.13 -11.68 -1.46
C ALA A 218 1.90 -12.93 -1.89
N TYR A 219 1.23 -13.91 -2.49
CA TYR A 219 1.88 -15.11 -3.02
C TYR A 219 2.86 -14.77 -4.16
N VAL A 220 2.47 -13.91 -5.10
CA VAL A 220 3.34 -13.46 -6.20
C VAL A 220 4.55 -12.67 -5.68
N ALA A 221 4.37 -11.83 -4.65
CA ALA A 221 5.46 -11.11 -4.00
C ALA A 221 6.42 -12.09 -3.29
N PHE A 222 5.89 -13.08 -2.56
CA PHE A 222 6.70 -14.13 -1.93
C PHE A 222 7.55 -14.91 -2.95
N ARG A 223 6.95 -15.28 -4.10
CA ARG A 223 7.67 -15.92 -5.20
C ARG A 223 8.73 -15.00 -5.82
N SER A 224 8.41 -13.72 -5.98
CA SER A 224 9.36 -12.71 -6.50
C SER A 224 10.52 -12.45 -5.53
N ALA A 225 10.32 -12.67 -4.24
CA ALA A 225 11.37 -12.63 -3.23
C ALA A 225 12.22 -13.91 -3.12
N GLY A 226 12.08 -14.86 -4.06
CA GLY A 226 12.84 -16.11 -4.07
C GLY A 226 12.27 -17.21 -3.16
N GLY A 227 11.05 -17.02 -2.66
CA GLY A 227 10.30 -18.00 -1.88
C GLY A 227 9.80 -19.18 -2.71
N SER A 228 9.74 -20.35 -2.09
CA SER A 228 9.09 -21.55 -2.65
C SER A 228 8.30 -22.27 -1.58
N THR A 229 7.30 -23.06 -1.98
CA THR A 229 6.53 -23.91 -1.06
C THR A 229 7.45 -24.87 -0.30
N ALA A 230 8.48 -25.39 -0.96
CA ALA A 230 9.50 -26.22 -0.32
C ALA A 230 10.27 -25.46 0.79
N LYS A 231 10.72 -24.23 0.52
CA LYS A 231 11.39 -23.38 1.53
C LYS A 231 10.46 -23.01 2.68
N LEU A 232 9.17 -22.78 2.40
CA LEU A 232 8.17 -22.50 3.43
C LEU A 232 8.00 -23.70 4.35
N VAL A 233 7.83 -24.90 3.79
CA VAL A 233 7.75 -26.16 4.57
C VAL A 233 9.04 -26.39 5.35
N GLN A 234 10.20 -26.13 4.75
CA GLN A 234 11.50 -26.26 5.41
C GLN A 234 11.66 -25.32 6.61
N SER A 235 11.06 -24.12 6.55
CA SER A 235 11.06 -23.18 7.68
C SER A 235 10.32 -23.72 8.90
N PHE A 236 9.37 -24.64 8.72
CA PHE A 236 8.67 -25.31 9.82
C PHE A 236 9.43 -26.55 10.34
N SER A 237 10.28 -27.16 9.51
CA SER A 237 11.06 -28.35 9.90
C SER A 237 12.42 -28.03 10.53
N SER A 238 12.93 -26.81 10.39
CA SER A 238 14.25 -26.37 10.87
C SER A 238 14.23 -25.79 12.30
N ARG A 239 13.61 -26.50 13.24
CA ARG A 239 13.80 -26.30 14.69
C ARG A 239 13.86 -27.67 15.38
N SER A 240 14.99 -28.35 15.22
CA SER A 240 15.49 -29.38 16.12
C SER A 240 16.94 -29.09 16.43
#